data_AF-A0A9X1ADW6-F1
#
_entry.id   AF-A0A9X1ADW6-F1
#
_cell.length_a   1.000
_cell.length_b   1.000
_cell.length_c   1.000
_cell.angle_alpha   90.00
_cell.angle_beta   90.00
_cell.angle_gamma   90.00
#
_symmetry.space_group_name_H-M   'P 1'
#
loop_
_entity.id
_entity.type
_entity.pdbx_description
1 polymer ?
#
loop_
_entity_poly.entity_id
_entity_poly.type
_entity_poly.pdbx_seq_one_letter_code
_entity_poly.pdbx_strand_id
1 'polypeptide(L)' 'MPNTRINKTAAKVATNIRRELVTESNLRVLEALPAFQAEDRLPKKLRRLLDRLDAAEQDKPLRKMFSTN' A
#
# COMPACT_ATOMS: atom_id res chain seq x y z
N MET A 1 8.58 3.30 26.58
CA MET A 1 8.37 4.41 25.61
C MET A 1 8.70 3.88 24.21
N PRO A 2 7.73 3.62 23.31
CA PRO A 2 8.04 3.12 21.98
C PRO A 2 8.66 4.22 21.11
N ASN A 3 9.73 3.87 20.40
CA ASN A 3 10.70 4.78 19.79
C ASN A 3 10.18 5.41 18.48
N THR A 4 9.51 6.57 18.57
CA THR A 4 8.87 7.33 17.47
C THR A 4 9.79 7.61 16.27
N ARG A 5 11.11 7.55 16.45
CA ARG A 5 12.10 7.77 15.37
C ARG A 5 12.10 6.65 14.32
N ILE A 6 11.92 5.39 14.73
CA ILE A 6 11.93 4.22 13.82
C ILE A 6 10.77 4.34 12.82
N ASN A 7 9.63 4.83 13.30
CA ASN A 7 8.38 4.94 12.56
C ASN A 7 8.50 5.95 11.40
N LYS A 8 9.20 7.06 11.64
CA LYS A 8 9.41 8.13 10.65
C LYS A 8 10.40 7.70 9.56
N THR A 9 11.42 6.95 9.94
CA THR A 9 12.40 6.37 9.01
C THR A 9 11.77 5.26 8.18
N ALA A 10 10.99 4.36 8.79
CA ALA A 10 10.26 3.31 8.10
C ALA A 10 9.23 3.88 7.11
N ALA A 11 8.49 4.92 7.50
CA ALA A 11 7.57 5.60 6.60
C ALA A 11 8.30 6.18 5.38
N LYS A 12 9.42 6.88 5.58
CA LYS A 12 10.23 7.46 4.50
C LYS A 12 10.81 6.39 3.57
N VAL A 13 11.31 5.29 4.13
CA VAL A 13 11.81 4.14 3.37
C VAL A 13 10.67 3.51 2.55
N ALA A 14 9.50 3.31 3.14
CA ALA A 14 8.34 2.79 2.42
C ALA A 14 7.88 3.72 1.29
N THR A 15 7.93 5.04 1.48
CA THR A 15 7.63 6.01 0.40
C THR A 15 8.62 5.91 -0.74
N ASN A 16 9.92 5.79 -0.43
CA ASN A 16 10.96 5.65 -1.44
C ASN A 16 10.84 4.33 -2.20
N ILE A 17 10.56 3.23 -1.50
CA ILE A 17 10.31 1.91 -2.10
C ILE A 17 9.12 2.00 -3.06
N ARG A 18 7.99 2.57 -2.63
CA ARG A 18 6.82 2.76 -3.52
C ARG A 18 7.19 3.58 -4.75
N ARG A 19 7.94 4.67 -4.59
CA ARG A 19 8.36 5.53 -5.72
C ARG A 19 9.20 4.77 -6.75
N GLU A 20 10.14 3.95 -6.31
CA GLU A 20 11.00 3.13 -7.17
C GLU A 20 10.20 2.01 -7.85
N LEU A 21 9.31 1.34 -7.11
CA LEU A 21 8.50 0.23 -7.65
C LEU A 21 7.42 0.69 -8.63
N VAL A 22 6.97 1.95 -8.55
CA VAL A 22 5.96 2.54 -9.47
C VAL A 22 6.57 2.97 -10.81
N THR A 23 7.89 2.86 -11.00
CA THR A 23 8.49 3.11 -12.32
C THR A 23 8.02 2.06 -13.32
N GLU A 24 7.68 2.46 -14.56
CA GLU A 24 7.13 1.54 -15.57
C GLU A 24 7.99 0.30 -15.81
N SER A 25 9.32 0.46 -15.79
CA SER A 25 10.27 -0.65 -15.97
C SER A 25 10.18 -1.68 -14.85
N ASN A 26 10.08 -1.23 -13.60
CA ASN A 26 9.96 -2.12 -12.44
C ASN A 26 8.57 -2.76 -12.39
N LEU A 27 7.53 -2.02 -12.77
CA LEU A 27 6.17 -2.55 -12.85
C LEU A 27 6.09 -3.71 -13.85
N ARG A 28 6.65 -3.57 -15.06
CA ARG A 28 6.69 -4.66 -16.05
C ARG A 28 7.47 -5.88 -15.55
N VAL A 29 8.56 -5.68 -14.82
CA VAL A 29 9.32 -6.78 -14.22
C VAL A 29 8.49 -7.48 -13.14
N LEU A 30 7.84 -6.73 -12.26
CA LEU A 30 6.95 -7.29 -11.25
C LEU A 30 5.78 -8.05 -11.89
N GLU A 31 5.10 -7.49 -12.88
CA GLU A 31 4.02 -8.15 -13.62
C GLU A 31 4.47 -9.45 -14.31
N ALA A 32 5.73 -9.54 -14.73
CA ALA A 32 6.30 -10.75 -15.32
C ALA A 32 6.61 -11.85 -14.28
N LEU A 33 6.69 -11.52 -12.99
CA LEU A 33 7.02 -12.49 -11.93
C LEU A 33 5.77 -13.29 -11.49
N PRO A 34 5.85 -14.63 -11.42
CA PRO A 34 4.70 -15.47 -11.03
C PRO A 34 4.09 -15.14 -9.66
N ALA A 35 4.91 -14.65 -8.71
CA ALA A 35 4.45 -14.25 -7.38
C ALA A 35 3.62 -12.95 -7.37
N PHE A 36 3.75 -12.13 -8.42
CA PHE A 36 3.14 -10.81 -8.55
C PHE A 36 2.06 -10.76 -9.63
N GLN A 37 1.98 -11.76 -10.51
CA GLN A 37 0.76 -12.13 -11.28
C GLN A 37 -0.41 -12.58 -10.38
N ALA A 38 -0.29 -12.38 -9.07
CA ALA A 38 -1.25 -12.77 -8.08
C ALA A 38 -2.62 -12.15 -8.34
N GLU A 39 -2.73 -10.99 -8.99
CA GLU A 39 -4.02 -10.32 -9.19
C GLU A 39 -5.02 -11.14 -10.01
N ASP A 40 -4.55 -11.84 -11.04
CA ASP A 40 -5.37 -12.74 -11.87
C ASP A 40 -5.55 -14.14 -11.24
N ARG A 41 -4.65 -14.53 -10.33
CA ARG A 41 -4.67 -15.82 -9.64
C ARG A 41 -5.12 -15.72 -8.18
N LEU A 42 -5.58 -14.55 -7.74
CA LEU A 42 -5.87 -14.30 -6.32
C LEU A 42 -7.15 -15.03 -5.93
N PRO A 43 -7.13 -15.83 -4.85
CA PRO A 43 -8.37 -16.37 -4.31
C PRO A 43 -9.37 -15.25 -4.01
N LYS A 44 -10.62 -15.42 -4.47
CA LYS A 44 -11.70 -14.40 -4.36
C LYS A 44 -11.86 -13.80 -2.96
N LYS A 45 -11.58 -14.59 -1.92
CA LYS A 45 -11.65 -14.15 -0.51
C LYS A 45 -10.59 -13.10 -0.18
N LEU A 46 -9.37 -13.26 -0.69
CA LEU A 46 -8.29 -12.31 -0.49
C LEU A 46 -8.54 -11.02 -1.27
N ARG A 47 -9.05 -11.13 -2.51
CA ARG A 47 -9.47 -9.96 -3.30
C ARG A 47 -10.49 -9.10 -2.55
N ARG A 48 -11.55 -9.71 -2.03
CA ARG A 48 -12.56 -9.03 -1.21
C ARG A 48 -12.00 -8.37 0.07
N LEU A 49 -10.93 -8.91 0.64
CA LEU A 49 -10.30 -8.30 1.81
C LEU A 49 -9.46 -7.08 1.43
N LEU A 50 -8.77 -7.12 0.28
CA LEU A 50 -8.06 -5.97 -0.28
C LEU A 50 -9.06 -4.86 -0.67
N ASP A 51 -10.16 -5.21 -1.36
CA ASP A 51 -11.21 -4.25 -1.73
C ASP A 51 -11.78 -3.52 -0.48
N ARG A 52 -11.95 -4.25 0.64
CA ARG A 52 -12.40 -3.67 1.91
C ARG A 52 -11.33 -2.80 2.57
N LEU A 53 -10.06 -3.14 2.41
CA LEU A 53 -8.94 -2.37 2.95
C LEU A 53 -8.77 -1.06 2.16
N ASP A 54 -8.86 -1.12 0.84
CA ASP A 54 -8.83 0.06 -0.04
C ASP A 54 -10.00 1.00 0.27
N ALA A 55 -11.22 0.47 0.42
CA ALA A 55 -12.38 1.27 0.83
C ALA A 55 -12.15 1.96 2.19
N ALA A 56 -11.60 1.25 3.17
CA ALA A 56 -11.29 1.82 4.48
C ALA A 56 -10.15 2.86 4.42
N GLU A 57 -9.19 2.68 3.51
CA GLU A 57 -8.12 3.66 3.28
C GLU A 57 -8.63 4.91 2.58
N GLN A 58 -9.60 4.80 1.67
CA GLN A 58 -10.29 5.93 1.01
C GLN A 58 -11.28 6.67 1.91
N ASP A 59 -11.83 6.01 2.93
CA ASP A 59 -12.61 6.67 3.99
C ASP A 59 -11.71 7.45 4.98
N LYS A 60 -10.44 7.07 5.10
CA LYS A 60 -9.47 7.71 6.00
C LYS A 60 -9.07 9.15 5.63
N PRO A 61 -8.88 9.57 4.36
CA PRO A 61 -8.58 10.96 4.02
C PRO A 61 -9.71 11.92 4.40
N LEU A 62 -10.98 11.47 4.42
CA LEU A 62 -12.10 12.32 4.85
C LEU A 62 -12.14 12.53 6.36
N ARG A 63 -11.61 11.60 7.17
CA ARG A 63 -11.57 11.73 8.63
C ARG A 63 -10.54 12.74 9.15
N LYS A 64 -9.53 13.11 8.36
CA LYS A 64 -8.51 14.09 8.76
C LYS A 64 -8.98 15.55 8.61
N MET A 65 -10.01 15.83 7.81
CA MET A 65 -10.53 17.20 7.64
C MET A 65 -11.51 17.63 8.74
N PHE A 66 -12.09 16.69 9.50
CA PHE A 66 -13.08 16.99 10.54
C PHE A 66 -12.56 16.84 11.98
N SER A 67 -11.25 16.69 12.17
CA SER A 67 -10.63 16.56 13.49
C SER A 67 -9.75 17.78 13.81
N THR A 68 -10.35 18.97 13.76
CA THR A 68 -9.86 20.16 14.47
C THR A 68 -10.96 20.61 15.40
N ASN A 69 -10.86 20.21 16.66
CA ASN A 69 -11.35 20.89 17.86
C ASN A 69 -10.73 20.24 19.10
#